data_AF-A0A0S4QR74-F1
#
_entry.id   AF-A0A0S4QR74-F1
#
_cell.length_a   1.000
_cell.length_b   1.000
_cell.length_c   1.000
_cell.angle_alpha   90.00
_cell.angle_beta   90.00
_cell.angle_gamma   90.00
#
_symmetry.space_group_name_H-M   'P 1'
#
loop_
_entity.id
_entity.type
_entity.pdbx_description
1 polymer ?
#
loop_
_entity_poly.entity_id
_entity_poly.type
_entity_poly.pdbx_seq_one_letter_code
_entity_poly.pdbx_strand_id
1 'polypeptide(L)'
;MTRTHDQKPSSRPDHVTRLTGQVNTPLTTVTDGAGSAPDDRTVPHLDEATVNATGRLSEALEWVERARGALYSFHQLSGRADIILGEALDALREAGHEQVAGEVRRELYGRNVLDGRWTFQIVEEYDDLYYRPFVTAEERVRGQLTDGHRHVYEARMKARERTEADRDLWGFGP
;
A
#
# COMPACT_ATOMS: atom_id res chain seq x y z
N MET A 1 -39.78 -14.28 -60.85
CA MET A 1 -38.80 -15.39 -60.73
C MET A 1 -38.75 -15.82 -59.28
N THR A 2 -38.88 -17.12 -59.07
CA THR A 2 -39.27 -17.80 -57.83
C THR A 2 -38.04 -18.42 -57.16
N ARG A 3 -37.86 -18.28 -55.84
CA ARG A 3 -37.77 -19.43 -54.89
C ARG A 3 -37.37 -19.00 -53.46
N THR A 4 -38.23 -19.43 -52.55
CA THR A 4 -38.11 -19.59 -51.10
C THR A 4 -37.43 -20.93 -50.74
N HIS A 5 -36.73 -21.02 -49.59
CA HIS A 5 -36.55 -22.17 -48.66
C HIS A 5 -35.64 -21.65 -47.52
N ASP A 6 -35.99 -21.43 -46.25
CA ASP A 6 -36.76 -22.10 -45.18
C ASP A 6 -35.96 -23.14 -44.35
N GLN A 7 -35.73 -22.79 -43.06
CA GLN A 7 -35.56 -23.57 -41.80
C GLN A 7 -34.52 -24.72 -41.67
N LYS A 8 -33.91 -25.09 -40.53
CA LYS A 8 -33.68 -24.62 -39.12
C LYS A 8 -32.66 -25.65 -38.51
N PRO A 9 -32.50 -25.81 -37.18
CA PRO A 9 -31.27 -25.63 -36.39
C PRO A 9 -30.45 -26.92 -36.13
N SER A 10 -29.25 -26.78 -35.54
CA SER A 10 -28.50 -27.93 -35.00
C SER A 10 -28.12 -27.73 -33.52
N SER A 11 -28.33 -28.80 -32.77
CA SER A 11 -28.38 -28.93 -31.31
C SER A 11 -27.00 -29.12 -30.66
N ARG A 12 -26.87 -28.72 -29.38
CA ARG A 12 -25.84 -29.25 -28.45
C ARG A 12 -26.16 -30.70 -28.05
N PRO A 13 -25.16 -31.47 -27.57
CA PRO A 13 -25.16 -31.73 -26.12
C PRO A 13 -23.78 -31.72 -25.44
N ASP A 14 -23.86 -31.63 -24.12
CA ASP A 14 -22.81 -31.56 -23.10
C ASP A 14 -22.10 -32.91 -22.86
N HIS A 15 -20.81 -32.88 -22.48
CA HIS A 15 -20.20 -33.88 -21.57
C HIS A 15 -18.89 -33.33 -20.98
N VAL A 16 -18.95 -32.79 -19.76
CA VAL A 16 -17.76 -32.58 -18.91
C VAL A 16 -17.76 -33.67 -17.84
N THR A 17 -16.91 -34.66 -18.02
CA THR A 17 -16.60 -35.70 -17.04
C THR A 17 -15.83 -35.08 -15.86
N ARG A 18 -16.43 -35.04 -14.67
CA ARG A 18 -15.72 -34.79 -13.41
C ARG A 18 -14.99 -36.06 -13.00
N LEU A 19 -13.66 -36.07 -13.15
CA LEU A 19 -12.77 -37.04 -12.52
C LEU A 19 -12.60 -36.69 -11.04
N THR A 20 -13.12 -37.55 -10.17
CA THR A 20 -12.80 -37.60 -8.74
C THR A 20 -11.39 -38.14 -8.55
N GLY A 21 -10.43 -37.26 -8.29
CA GLY A 21 -9.07 -37.61 -7.87
C GLY A 21 -8.94 -37.50 -6.36
N GLN A 22 -9.01 -38.63 -5.67
CA GLN A 22 -8.77 -38.77 -4.24
C GLN A 22 -7.25 -38.79 -4.02
N VAL A 23 -6.70 -37.72 -3.43
CA VAL A 23 -5.26 -37.62 -3.14
C VAL A 23 -5.03 -38.09 -1.71
N ASN A 24 -4.38 -39.25 -1.56
CA ASN A 24 -3.90 -39.76 -0.28
C ASN A 24 -2.62 -39.00 0.10
N THR A 25 -2.68 -38.15 1.12
CA THR A 25 -1.50 -37.53 1.74
C THR A 25 -1.05 -38.39 2.92
N PRO A 26 0.21 -38.85 2.99
CA PRO A 26 0.69 -39.59 4.16
C PRO A 26 0.84 -38.65 5.36
N LEU A 27 0.35 -39.13 6.51
CA LEU A 27 0.45 -38.47 7.81
C LEU A 27 1.94 -38.32 8.18
N THR A 28 2.48 -37.11 8.02
CA THR A 28 3.81 -36.79 8.52
C THR A 28 3.71 -36.58 10.02
N THR A 29 4.46 -37.38 10.76
CA THR A 29 4.63 -37.33 12.21
C THR A 29 4.98 -35.91 12.65
N VAL A 30 4.12 -35.32 13.49
CA VAL A 30 4.41 -34.08 14.22
C VAL A 30 5.50 -34.42 15.23
N THR A 31 6.74 -34.07 14.92
CA THR A 31 7.76 -33.87 15.94
C THR A 31 7.45 -32.56 16.65
N ASP A 32 7.20 -32.64 17.96
CA ASP A 32 7.07 -31.50 18.85
C ASP A 32 8.23 -30.53 18.63
N GLY A 33 7.95 -29.44 17.92
CA GLY A 33 8.84 -28.32 17.83
C GLY A 33 8.84 -27.63 19.19
N ALA A 34 9.86 -27.87 20.00
CA ALA A 34 10.27 -26.93 21.03
C ALA A 34 10.30 -25.55 20.38
N GLY A 35 9.36 -24.67 20.76
CA GLY A 35 9.23 -23.35 20.18
C GLY A 35 10.58 -22.66 20.23
N SER A 36 11.09 -22.22 19.07
CA SER A 36 12.25 -21.33 19.06
C SER A 36 11.94 -20.20 20.02
N ALA A 37 12.86 -19.91 20.95
CA ALA A 37 12.74 -18.71 21.77
C ALA A 37 12.35 -17.53 20.85
N PRO A 38 11.37 -16.71 21.22
CA PRO A 38 10.97 -15.58 20.40
C PRO A 38 12.23 -14.79 20.03
N ASP A 39 12.40 -14.55 18.73
CA ASP A 39 13.51 -13.77 18.18
C ASP A 39 13.72 -12.51 19.03
N ASP A 40 14.85 -12.43 19.74
CA ASP A 40 15.11 -11.34 20.68
C ASP A 40 15.40 -10.06 19.90
N ARG A 41 14.34 -9.29 19.66
CA ARG A 41 14.38 -8.04 18.89
C ARG A 41 15.13 -6.92 19.60
N THR A 42 15.58 -7.11 20.85
CA THR A 42 16.37 -6.09 21.56
C THR A 42 17.82 -6.01 21.09
N VAL A 43 18.32 -7.05 20.41
CA VAL A 43 19.66 -7.14 19.83
C VAL A 43 20.73 -6.69 20.85
N PRO A 44 20.88 -7.41 21.98
CA PRO A 44 21.55 -6.89 23.18
C PRO A 44 23.04 -6.58 23.02
N HIS A 45 23.68 -7.07 21.96
CA HIS A 45 25.09 -6.82 21.67
C HIS A 45 25.37 -5.43 21.07
N LEU A 46 24.35 -4.72 20.56
CA LEU A 46 24.53 -3.37 20.01
C LEU A 46 24.67 -2.33 21.12
N ASP A 47 25.52 -1.33 20.91
CA ASP A 47 25.62 -0.19 21.82
C ASP A 47 24.40 0.75 21.69
N GLU A 48 24.10 1.50 22.75
CA GLU A 48 22.96 2.42 22.79
C GLU A 48 23.06 3.54 21.75
N ALA A 49 24.26 4.03 21.43
CA ALA A 49 24.41 5.12 20.47
C ALA A 49 24.03 4.64 19.05
N THR A 50 24.44 3.44 18.67
CA THR A 50 24.04 2.79 17.42
C THR A 50 22.54 2.56 17.36
N VAL A 51 21.93 1.99 18.42
CA VAL A 51 20.48 1.75 18.45
C VAL A 51 19.68 3.04 18.38
N ASN A 52 20.11 4.08 19.09
CA ASN A 52 19.46 5.39 19.03
C ASN A 52 19.58 6.01 17.64
N ALA A 53 20.77 5.96 17.02
CA ALA A 53 20.98 6.54 15.70
C ALA A 53 20.16 5.85 14.60
N THR A 54 20.11 4.51 14.60
CA THR A 54 19.30 3.76 13.63
C THR A 54 17.81 3.93 13.89
N GLY A 55 17.37 3.99 15.14
CA GLY A 55 15.99 4.33 15.50
C GLY A 55 15.58 5.71 14.97
N ARG A 56 16.44 6.72 15.08
CA ARG A 56 16.19 8.06 14.52
C ARG A 56 16.12 8.07 12.99
N LEU A 57 16.91 7.22 12.32
CA LEU A 57 16.83 7.07 10.87
C LEU A 57 15.50 6.41 10.44
N SER A 58 15.08 5.36 11.13
CA SER A 58 13.78 4.71 10.87
C SER A 58 12.61 5.66 11.17
N GLU A 59 12.67 6.45 12.24
CA GLU A 59 11.69 7.49 12.55
C GLU A 59 11.63 8.54 11.43
N ALA A 60 12.78 8.95 10.88
CA ALA A 60 12.79 9.88 9.75
C ALA A 60 12.13 9.27 8.50
N LEU A 61 12.36 7.98 8.21
CA LEU A 61 11.67 7.27 7.11
C LEU A 61 10.16 7.22 7.35
N GLU A 62 9.72 6.96 8.58
CA GLU A 62 8.30 6.98 8.95
C GLU A 62 7.63 8.34 8.65
N TRP A 63 8.33 9.45 8.87
CA TRP A 63 7.83 10.78 8.50
C TRP A 63 7.78 10.99 6.98
N VAL A 64 8.75 10.45 6.24
CA VAL A 64 8.72 10.46 4.77
C VAL A 64 7.54 9.65 4.23
N GLU A 65 7.22 8.51 4.85
CA GLU A 65 6.05 7.69 4.51
C GLU A 65 4.73 8.41 4.82
N ARG A 66 4.65 9.15 5.92
CA ARG A 66 3.50 10.00 6.23
C ARG A 66 3.31 11.10 5.20
N ALA A 67 4.38 11.78 4.81
CA ALA A 67 4.35 12.81 3.76
C ALA A 67 3.91 12.20 2.42
N ARG A 68 4.41 11.01 2.07
CA ARG A 68 3.96 10.23 0.91
C ARG A 68 2.45 9.95 0.96
N GLY A 69 1.96 9.49 2.11
CA GLY A 69 0.52 9.27 2.34
C GLY A 69 -0.31 10.54 2.13
N ALA A 70 0.17 11.68 2.60
CA ALA A 70 -0.48 12.97 2.39
C ALA A 70 -0.57 13.35 0.89
N LEU A 71 0.44 13.02 0.08
CA LEU A 71 0.38 13.22 -1.37
C LEU A 71 -0.67 12.35 -2.04
N TYR A 72 -0.86 11.10 -1.60
CA TYR A 72 -1.97 10.26 -2.07
C TYR A 72 -3.33 10.84 -1.70
N SER A 73 -3.50 11.33 -0.46
CA SER A 73 -4.73 12.00 -0.06
C SER A 73 -4.98 13.26 -0.90
N PHE A 74 -3.95 14.08 -1.12
CA PHE A 74 -4.03 15.25 -1.99
C PHE A 74 -4.46 14.86 -3.42
N HIS A 75 -3.82 13.84 -4.01
CA HIS A 75 -4.18 13.34 -5.34
C HIS A 75 -5.64 12.92 -5.45
N GLN A 76 -6.14 12.14 -4.48
CA GLN A 76 -7.53 11.69 -4.46
C GLN A 76 -8.52 12.83 -4.29
N LEU A 77 -8.23 13.77 -3.38
CA LEU A 77 -9.11 14.92 -3.12
C LEU A 77 -9.20 15.83 -4.35
N SER A 78 -8.06 16.16 -4.98
CA SER A 78 -8.04 16.98 -6.19
C SER A 78 -8.69 16.27 -7.38
N GLY A 79 -8.43 14.98 -7.56
CA GLY A 79 -9.07 14.20 -8.62
C GLY A 79 -10.59 14.12 -8.46
N ARG A 80 -11.07 13.95 -7.22
CA ARG A 80 -12.51 13.99 -6.91
C ARG A 80 -13.12 15.35 -7.19
N ALA A 81 -12.43 16.44 -6.84
CA ALA A 81 -12.89 17.79 -7.12
C ALA A 81 -12.99 18.07 -8.64
N ASP A 82 -12.01 17.61 -9.43
CA ASP A 82 -12.03 17.77 -10.89
C ASP A 82 -13.18 16.99 -11.56
N ILE A 83 -13.49 15.79 -11.07
CA ILE A 83 -14.67 15.03 -11.51
C ILE A 83 -15.97 15.79 -11.21
N ILE A 84 -16.13 16.27 -9.97
CA ILE A 84 -17.32 17.03 -9.55
C ILE A 84 -17.44 18.33 -10.36
N LEU A 85 -16.33 18.99 -10.70
CA LEU A 85 -16.32 20.15 -11.57
C LEU A 85 -16.89 19.80 -12.95
N GLY A 86 -16.46 18.68 -13.55
CA GLY A 86 -17.02 18.19 -14.81
C GLY A 86 -18.54 18.00 -14.75
N GLU A 87 -19.02 17.29 -13.71
CA GLU A 87 -20.45 17.06 -13.47
C GLU A 87 -21.23 18.37 -13.31
N ALA A 88 -20.70 19.33 -12.55
CA ALA A 88 -21.32 20.63 -12.34
C ALA A 88 -21.39 21.46 -13.64
N LEU A 89 -20.34 21.41 -14.47
CA LEU A 89 -20.32 22.09 -15.76
C LEU A 89 -21.38 21.52 -16.70
N ASP A 90 -21.53 20.19 -16.75
CA ASP A 90 -22.55 19.55 -17.59
C ASP A 90 -23.96 19.88 -17.07
N ALA A 91 -24.18 19.84 -15.76
CA ALA A 91 -25.46 20.23 -15.14
C ALA A 91 -25.84 21.70 -15.42
N LEU A 92 -24.87 22.63 -15.41
CA LEU A 92 -25.11 24.03 -15.77
C LEU A 92 -25.58 24.18 -17.22
N ARG A 93 -25.01 23.39 -18.14
CA ARG A 93 -25.42 23.40 -19.56
C ARG A 93 -26.83 22.86 -19.73
N GLU A 94 -27.15 21.75 -19.07
CA GLU A 94 -28.50 21.16 -19.08
C GLU A 94 -29.55 22.10 -18.50
N ALA A 95 -29.18 22.93 -17.52
CA ALA A 95 -30.03 23.98 -16.96
C ALA A 95 -30.19 25.23 -17.86
N GLY A 96 -29.56 25.25 -19.05
CA GLY A 96 -29.64 26.36 -20.00
C GLY A 96 -28.59 27.47 -19.79
N HIS A 97 -27.60 27.27 -18.92
CA HIS A 97 -26.55 28.24 -18.63
C HIS A 97 -25.26 27.98 -19.42
N GLU A 98 -25.38 27.72 -20.73
CA GLU A 98 -24.25 27.33 -21.61
C GLU A 98 -23.08 28.33 -21.56
N GLN A 99 -23.36 29.63 -21.58
CA GLN A 99 -22.32 30.65 -21.56
C GLN A 99 -21.50 30.62 -20.27
N VAL A 100 -22.17 30.55 -19.11
CA VAL A 100 -21.52 30.51 -17.79
C VAL A 100 -20.71 29.22 -17.66
N ALA A 101 -21.28 28.07 -18.04
CA ALA A 101 -20.55 26.81 -18.04
C ALA A 101 -19.31 26.87 -18.96
N GLY A 102 -19.41 27.49 -20.14
CA GLY A 102 -18.29 27.66 -21.06
C GLY A 102 -17.19 28.55 -20.49
N GLU A 103 -17.54 29.64 -19.80
CA GLU A 103 -16.58 30.52 -19.11
C GLU A 103 -15.82 29.77 -18.02
N VAL A 104 -16.52 29.11 -17.10
CA VAL A 104 -15.90 28.35 -16.01
C VAL A 104 -15.08 27.18 -16.54
N ARG A 105 -15.55 26.48 -17.59
CA ARG A 105 -14.79 25.39 -18.23
C ARG A 105 -13.46 25.88 -18.79
N ARG A 106 -13.45 27.01 -19.51
CA ARG A 106 -12.20 27.60 -20.04
C ARG A 106 -11.27 28.02 -18.91
N GLU A 107 -11.83 28.48 -17.80
CA GLU A 107 -11.01 28.90 -16.67
C GLU A 107 -10.41 27.72 -15.92
N LEU A 108 -11.19 26.71 -15.54
CA LEU A 108 -10.77 25.71 -14.55
C LEU A 108 -10.49 24.32 -15.12
N TYR A 109 -11.27 23.86 -16.09
CA TYR A 109 -11.28 22.45 -16.50
C TYR A 109 -10.00 22.08 -17.26
N GLY A 110 -9.30 21.05 -16.80
CA GLY A 110 -8.03 20.60 -17.39
C GLY A 110 -6.81 21.42 -16.95
N ARG A 111 -6.92 22.29 -15.95
CA ARG A 111 -5.76 22.95 -15.33
C ARG A 111 -4.88 21.95 -14.59
N ASN A 112 -3.58 22.22 -14.58
CA ASN A 112 -2.64 21.57 -13.68
C ASN A 112 -2.65 22.22 -12.29
N VAL A 113 -2.39 21.44 -11.23
CA VAL A 113 -2.27 21.98 -9.85
C VAL A 113 -0.93 22.68 -9.62
N LEU A 114 0.10 22.31 -10.38
CA LEU A 114 1.43 22.92 -10.40
C LEU A 114 1.87 23.08 -11.86
N ASP A 115 2.90 23.89 -12.10
CA ASP A 115 3.42 24.05 -13.46
C ASP A 115 3.84 22.71 -14.08
N GLY A 116 3.27 22.42 -15.25
CA GLY A 116 3.44 21.18 -16.00
C GLY A 116 2.93 19.89 -15.35
N ARG A 117 2.25 19.95 -14.19
CA ARG A 117 2.00 18.74 -13.38
C ARG A 117 0.59 18.63 -12.81
N TRP A 118 -0.04 17.51 -13.14
CA TRP A 118 -1.18 17.02 -12.40
C TRP A 118 -0.74 16.24 -11.16
N THR A 119 -1.70 15.93 -10.29
CA THR A 119 -1.41 15.42 -8.94
C THR A 119 -0.71 14.07 -8.91
N PHE A 120 -0.96 13.17 -9.88
CA PHE A 120 -0.25 11.88 -9.93
C PHE A 120 1.24 12.05 -10.22
N GLN A 121 1.62 13.03 -11.05
CA GLN A 121 3.02 13.30 -11.39
C GLN A 121 3.78 13.81 -10.15
N ILE A 122 3.11 14.54 -9.26
CA ILE A 122 3.70 14.98 -7.98
C ILE A 122 4.00 13.77 -7.08
N VAL A 123 3.12 12.77 -7.05
CA VAL A 123 3.33 11.52 -6.31
C VAL A 123 4.52 10.76 -6.90
N GLU A 124 4.56 10.59 -8.22
CA GLU A 124 5.63 9.89 -8.93
C GLU A 124 6.99 10.56 -8.72
N GLU A 125 7.06 11.90 -8.87
CA GLU A 125 8.29 12.66 -8.62
C GLU A 125 8.75 12.54 -7.17
N TYR A 126 7.85 12.62 -6.19
CA TYR A 126 8.20 12.43 -4.78
C TYR A 126 8.73 11.01 -4.52
N ASP A 127 8.10 10.01 -5.13
CA ASP A 127 8.49 8.61 -5.01
C ASP A 127 9.91 8.38 -5.53
N ASP A 128 10.21 8.89 -6.72
CA ASP A 128 11.49 8.70 -7.39
C ASP A 128 12.61 9.55 -6.78
N LEU A 129 12.34 10.81 -6.44
CA LEU A 129 13.37 11.76 -6.01
C LEU A 129 13.68 11.71 -4.52
N TYR A 130 12.71 11.32 -3.68
CA TYR A 130 12.87 11.45 -2.22
C TYR A 130 12.56 10.16 -1.47
N TYR A 131 11.41 9.54 -1.69
CA TYR A 131 11.00 8.35 -0.94
C TYR A 131 11.91 7.15 -1.19
N ARG A 132 12.09 6.72 -2.45
CA ARG A 132 12.90 5.53 -2.77
C ARG A 132 14.35 5.67 -2.32
N PRO A 133 15.06 6.80 -2.55
CA PRO A 133 16.40 7.00 -2.00
C PRO A 133 16.45 6.86 -0.47
N PHE A 134 15.44 7.36 0.23
CA PHE A 134 15.36 7.25 1.70
C PHE A 134 15.20 5.80 2.15
N VAL A 135 14.29 5.04 1.52
CA VAL A 135 14.10 3.61 1.79
C VAL A 135 15.40 2.84 1.56
N THR A 136 16.05 3.03 0.42
CA THR A 136 17.33 2.36 0.12
C THR A 136 18.42 2.72 1.12
N ALA A 137 18.48 3.97 1.58
CA ALA A 137 19.44 4.39 2.59
C ALA A 137 19.17 3.74 3.96
N GLU A 138 17.92 3.70 4.41
CA GLU A 138 17.51 3.02 5.64
C GLU A 138 17.83 1.53 5.58
N GLU A 139 17.43 0.85 4.51
CA GLU A 139 17.64 -0.59 4.34
C GLU A 139 19.12 -0.96 4.39
N ARG A 140 19.97 -0.15 3.75
CA ARG A 140 21.41 -0.33 3.77
C ARG A 140 21.99 -0.15 5.18
N VAL A 141 21.60 0.91 5.88
CA VAL A 141 22.10 1.18 7.25
C VAL A 141 21.63 0.08 8.20
N ARG A 142 20.36 -0.32 8.12
CA ARG A 142 19.78 -1.38 8.93
C ARG A 142 20.46 -2.73 8.67
N GLY A 143 20.70 -3.07 7.41
CA GLY A 143 21.45 -4.28 7.05
C GLY A 143 22.88 -4.31 7.60
N GLN A 144 23.53 -3.15 7.73
CA GLN A 144 24.91 -3.05 8.21
C GLN A 144 25.03 -2.99 9.74
N LEU A 145 24.09 -2.32 10.41
CA LEU A 145 24.24 -1.95 11.82
C LEU A 145 23.32 -2.71 12.76
N THR A 146 22.28 -3.37 12.25
CA THR A 146 21.32 -4.10 13.08
C THR A 146 20.99 -5.49 12.53
N ASP A 147 21.85 -6.06 11.68
CA ASP A 147 21.62 -7.36 11.02
C ASP A 147 20.26 -7.46 10.32
N GLY A 148 19.72 -6.33 9.87
CA GLY A 148 18.41 -6.24 9.24
C GLY A 148 17.23 -6.14 10.22
N HIS A 149 17.43 -6.25 11.53
CA HIS A 149 16.37 -6.11 12.54
C HIS A 149 15.76 -4.71 12.49
N ARG A 150 14.42 -4.66 12.40
CA ARG A 150 13.62 -3.43 12.48
C ARG A 150 13.21 -3.16 13.93
N HIS A 151 13.08 -1.88 14.27
CA HIS A 151 12.53 -1.41 15.56
C HIS A 151 13.31 -1.88 16.80
N VAL A 152 14.65 -1.96 16.71
CA VAL A 152 15.50 -2.37 17.85
C VAL A 152 15.36 -1.37 19.01
N TYR A 153 15.28 -0.08 18.71
CA TYR A 153 15.09 0.97 19.72
C TYR A 153 13.79 0.78 20.51
N GLU A 154 12.66 0.63 19.81
CA GLU A 154 11.35 0.39 20.42
C GLU A 154 11.29 -0.95 21.14
N ALA A 155 11.96 -1.99 20.61
CA ALA A 155 12.06 -3.28 21.27
C ALA A 155 12.77 -3.17 22.63
N ARG A 156 13.89 -2.43 22.70
CA ARG A 156 14.59 -2.17 23.98
C ARG A 156 13.76 -1.34 24.95
N MET A 157 13.10 -0.30 24.46
CA MET A 157 12.16 0.48 25.27
C MET A 157 11.06 -0.41 25.84
N LYS A 158 10.46 -1.26 24.99
CA LYS A 158 9.39 -2.15 25.43
C LYS A 158 9.87 -3.21 26.41
N ALA A 159 11.08 -3.74 26.22
CA ALA A 159 11.70 -4.67 27.14
C ALA A 159 11.86 -4.06 28.54
N ARG A 160 12.37 -2.83 28.64
CA ARG A 160 12.52 -2.10 29.91
C ARG A 160 11.17 -1.92 30.62
N GLU A 161 10.14 -1.44 29.90
CA GLU A 161 8.78 -1.28 30.44
C GLU A 161 8.21 -2.60 30.97
N ARG A 162 8.44 -3.72 30.27
CA ARG A 162 7.95 -5.04 30.69
C ARG A 162 8.67 -5.56 31.93
N THR A 163 9.98 -5.37 32.01
CA THR A 163 10.76 -5.71 33.21
C THR A 163 10.30 -4.91 34.41
N GLU A 164 10.09 -3.59 34.27
CA GLU A 164 9.55 -2.74 35.33
C GLU A 164 8.15 -3.17 35.78
N ALA A 165 7.35 -3.70 34.86
CA ALA A 165 6.01 -4.19 35.12
C ALA A 165 5.92 -5.66 35.58
N ASP A 166 7.05 -6.33 35.84
CA ASP A 166 7.14 -7.75 36.20
C ASP A 166 6.43 -8.68 35.18
N ARG A 167 6.67 -8.44 33.89
CA ARG A 167 6.11 -9.22 32.77
C ARG A 167 7.22 -9.87 31.94
N ASP A 168 7.01 -11.13 31.52
CA ASP A 168 7.89 -11.83 30.58
C ASP A 168 8.15 -11.01 29.32
N LEU A 169 9.40 -10.80 28.88
CA LEU A 169 9.76 -9.88 27.78
C LEU A 169 8.99 -10.07 26.46
N TRP A 170 8.73 -11.33 26.11
CA TRP A 170 7.97 -11.72 24.92
C TRP A 170 6.76 -12.58 25.25
N GLY A 171 6.35 -12.57 26.53
CA GLY A 171 5.11 -13.23 26.92
C GLY A 171 3.98 -12.71 26.05
N PHE A 172 3.03 -13.58 25.73
CA PHE A 172 1.77 -13.17 25.14
C PHE A 172 1.12 -12.09 26.04
N GLY A 173 0.09 -11.39 25.54
CA GLY A 173 -0.65 -10.43 26.36
C GLY A 173 -1.18 -11.07 27.65
N PRO A 174 -1.99 -10.38 28.49
CA PRO A 174 -2.75 -11.14 29.48
C PRO A 174 -3.40 -12.38 28.84
#